data_AF-A0A7M7GKX1-F1
#
_entry.id   AF-A0A7M7GKX1-F1
#
_cell.length_a   1.000
_cell.length_b   1.000
_cell.length_c   1.000
_cell.angle_alpha   90.00
_cell.angle_beta   90.00
_cell.angle_gamma   90.00
#
_symmetry.space_group_name_H-M   'P 1'
#
loop_
_entity.id
_entity.type
_entity.pdbx_description
1 polymer ?
#
loop_
_entity_poly.entity_id
_entity_poly.type
_entity_poly.pdbx_seq_one_letter_code
_entity_poly.pdbx_strand_id
1 'polypeptide(L)'
;MWFHNISRSLTDKLNSLWKLAEAYQPTENEIKQFADQISNSWTCVNRQIYEKYSKIRMASRTLHGVPLSLLLDKIKKEIFLLKQICESAYDHEYILKGYKLINESEELINILKKCDSKLQQYLSISNITPHLIKLESAIDKYVTNVELLPTKKSFLPDLNIFSLVAKLLTGELLGYESIDPNYVLIENMPKKPVFIIKNVKRKTIYPYYPT
;
A
#
# COMPACT_ATOMS: atom_id res chain seq x y z
N MET A 1 1.80 -0.37 -11.99
CA MET A 1 2.30 -0.21 -10.60
C MET A 1 2.79 1.21 -10.33
N TRP A 2 3.62 1.81 -11.18
CA TRP A 2 4.22 3.13 -10.92
C TRP A 2 3.22 4.27 -10.66
N PHE A 3 2.20 4.45 -11.50
CA PHE A 3 1.14 5.45 -11.29
C PHE A 3 0.43 5.29 -9.94
N HIS A 4 0.07 4.07 -9.56
CA HIS A 4 -0.60 3.80 -8.29
C HIS A 4 0.29 4.12 -7.10
N ASN A 5 1.59 3.86 -7.19
CA ASN A 5 2.54 4.18 -6.12
C ASN A 5 2.67 5.69 -5.93
N ILE A 6 2.82 6.45 -7.01
CA ILE A 6 2.91 7.92 -6.94
C ILE A 6 1.60 8.52 -6.44
N SER A 7 0.46 8.06 -6.97
CA SER A 7 -0.86 8.54 -6.55
C SER A 7 -1.13 8.27 -5.07
N ARG A 8 -0.75 7.08 -4.57
CA ARG A 8 -0.83 6.76 -3.15
C ARG A 8 0.11 7.65 -2.33
N SER A 9 1.37 7.79 -2.73
CA SER A 9 2.35 8.65 -2.04
C SER A 9 1.85 10.09 -1.89
N LEU A 10 1.33 10.68 -2.97
CA LEU A 10 0.75 12.02 -2.94
C LEU A 10 -0.42 12.12 -1.95
N THR A 11 -1.31 11.12 -1.94
CA THR A 11 -2.46 11.05 -1.04
C THR A 11 -2.02 10.96 0.42
N ASP A 12 -1.04 10.11 0.72
CA ASP A 12 -0.51 9.91 2.07
C ASP A 12 0.20 11.18 2.59
N LYS A 13 0.94 11.87 1.71
CA LYS A 13 1.59 13.16 2.01
C LYS A 13 0.56 14.26 2.28
N LEU A 14 -0.48 14.38 1.44
CA LEU A 14 -1.58 15.33 1.66
C LEU A 14 -2.33 15.07 2.97
N ASN A 15 -2.64 13.81 3.27
CA ASN A 15 -3.27 13.43 4.53
C ASN A 15 -2.40 13.80 5.74
N SER A 16 -1.09 13.63 5.64
CA SER A 16 -0.15 14.05 6.68
C SER A 16 -0.14 15.56 6.87
N LEU A 17 -0.15 16.34 5.77
CA LEU A 17 -0.21 17.80 5.83
C LEU A 17 -1.52 18.31 6.44
N TRP A 18 -2.67 17.74 6.08
CA TRP A 18 -3.95 18.13 6.69
C TRP A 18 -3.99 17.82 8.19
N LYS A 19 -3.51 16.64 8.61
CA LYS A 19 -3.40 16.31 10.05
C LYS A 19 -2.47 17.27 10.79
N LEU A 20 -1.35 17.65 10.17
CA LEU A 20 -0.43 18.61 10.74
C LEU A 20 -1.07 20.00 10.87
N ALA A 21 -1.81 20.42 9.85
CA ALA A 21 -2.57 21.65 9.85
C ALA A 21 -3.70 21.67 10.90
N GLU A 22 -4.29 20.53 11.23
CA GLU A 22 -5.26 20.42 12.33
C GLU A 22 -4.58 20.55 13.70
N ALA A 23 -3.39 19.98 13.86
CA ALA A 23 -2.62 20.01 15.10
C ALA A 23 -1.96 21.38 15.37
N TYR A 24 -1.56 22.10 14.32
CA TYR A 24 -0.98 23.44 14.41
C TYR A 24 -2.10 24.48 14.24
N GLN A 25 -2.40 25.27 15.29
CA GLN A 25 -3.37 26.38 15.22
C GLN A 25 -2.70 27.77 15.26
N PRO A 26 -1.95 28.18 14.21
CA PRO A 26 -1.62 29.59 14.01
C PRO A 26 -2.81 30.34 13.38
N THR A 27 -2.83 31.66 13.54
CA THR A 27 -3.88 32.58 13.08
C THR A 27 -4.09 32.54 11.56
N GLU A 28 -3.08 32.09 10.80
CA GLU A 28 -3.14 31.77 9.38
C GLU A 28 -2.61 30.35 9.13
N ASN A 29 -3.49 29.42 8.75
CA ASN A 29 -3.12 28.03 8.55
C ASN A 29 -2.54 27.81 7.14
N GLU A 30 -1.32 28.30 6.94
CA GLU A 30 -0.58 28.21 5.67
C GLU A 30 -0.43 26.76 5.18
N ILE A 31 -0.25 25.81 6.11
CA ILE A 31 -0.14 24.37 5.81
C ILE A 31 -1.42 23.85 5.17
N LYS A 32 -2.58 24.22 5.72
CA LYS A 32 -3.88 23.88 5.15
C LYS A 32 -4.05 24.50 3.77
N GLN A 33 -3.75 25.78 3.61
CA GLN A 33 -3.87 26.48 2.33
C GLN A 33 -2.99 25.81 1.25
N PHE A 34 -1.75 25.45 1.59
CA PHE A 34 -0.86 24.74 0.69
C PHE A 34 -1.40 23.35 0.30
N ALA A 35 -1.85 22.55 1.27
CA ALA A 35 -2.43 21.24 1.01
C ALA A 35 -3.68 21.32 0.12
N ASP A 36 -4.56 22.31 0.38
CA ASP A 36 -5.76 22.56 -0.41
C ASP A 36 -5.42 23.00 -1.84
N GLN A 37 -4.39 23.84 -2.03
CA GLN A 37 -3.91 24.22 -3.36
C GLN A 37 -3.41 23.02 -4.16
N ILE A 38 -2.61 22.13 -3.55
CA ILE A 38 -2.13 20.91 -4.21
C ILE A 38 -3.30 19.98 -4.56
N SER A 39 -4.24 19.77 -3.63
CA SER A 39 -5.43 18.95 -3.86
C SER A 39 -6.32 19.49 -4.99
N ASN A 40 -6.53 20.80 -5.02
CA ASN A 40 -7.28 21.47 -6.08
C ASN A 40 -6.56 21.36 -7.44
N SER A 41 -5.23 21.57 -7.45
CA SER A 41 -4.43 21.39 -8.67
C SER A 41 -4.50 19.96 -9.18
N TRP A 42 -4.40 18.97 -8.29
CA TRP A 42 -4.54 17.55 -8.63
C TRP A 42 -5.90 17.26 -9.27
N THR A 43 -6.98 17.66 -8.60
CA THR A 43 -8.36 17.45 -9.06
C THR A 43 -8.63 18.13 -10.40
N CYS A 44 -8.13 19.35 -10.58
CA CYS A 44 -8.28 20.10 -11.83
C CYS A 44 -7.58 19.41 -13.01
N VAL A 45 -6.30 19.05 -12.83
CA VAL A 45 -5.51 18.36 -13.87
C VAL A 45 -6.12 17.01 -14.21
N ASN A 46 -6.52 16.23 -13.20
CA ASN A 46 -7.14 14.93 -13.41
C ASN A 46 -8.43 15.04 -14.22
N ARG A 47 -9.30 16.01 -13.89
CA ARG A 47 -10.53 16.28 -14.65
C ARG A 47 -10.24 16.67 -16.10
N GLN A 48 -9.34 17.63 -16.33
CA GLN A 48 -9.00 18.09 -17.68
C GLN A 48 -8.45 16.95 -18.55
N ILE A 49 -7.58 16.11 -17.99
CA ILE A 49 -6.99 14.99 -18.71
C ILE A 49 -8.05 13.92 -19.02
N TYR A 50 -8.90 13.61 -18.04
CA TYR A 50 -10.01 12.67 -18.24
C TYR A 50 -10.95 13.14 -19.37
N GLU A 51 -11.37 14.41 -19.33
CA GLU A 51 -12.23 15.00 -20.37
C GLU A 51 -11.57 14.95 -21.75
N LYS A 52 -10.27 15.29 -21.83
CA LYS A 52 -9.48 15.27 -23.07
C LYS A 52 -9.48 13.88 -23.72
N TYR A 53 -9.28 12.82 -22.94
CA TYR A 53 -9.16 11.46 -23.48
C TYR A 53 -10.50 10.72 -23.58
N SER A 54 -11.55 11.12 -22.86
CA SER A 54 -12.89 10.48 -22.87
C SER A 54 -13.51 10.37 -24.27
N LYS A 55 -13.16 11.29 -25.18
CA LYS A 55 -13.67 11.36 -26.55
C LYS A 55 -12.88 10.49 -27.54
N ILE A 56 -11.71 10.01 -27.17
CA ILE A 56 -10.87 9.18 -28.05
C ILE A 56 -11.50 7.80 -28.17
N ARG A 57 -11.66 7.34 -29.42
CA ARG A 57 -12.16 6.02 -29.77
C ARG A 57 -11.10 5.26 -30.54
N MET A 58 -11.02 3.95 -30.34
CA MET A 58 -10.13 3.11 -31.12
C MET A 58 -10.71 2.97 -32.54
N ALA A 59 -9.91 3.31 -33.55
CA ALA A 59 -10.30 3.12 -34.94
C ALA A 59 -10.19 1.64 -35.34
N SER A 60 -11.12 1.18 -36.18
CA SER A 60 -11.01 -0.10 -36.85
C SER A 60 -9.86 -0.07 -37.86
N ARG A 61 -9.10 -1.16 -37.94
CA ARG A 61 -8.09 -1.36 -39.00
C ARG A 61 -8.68 -1.88 -40.30
N THR A 62 -9.86 -2.51 -40.25
CA THR A 62 -10.52 -3.07 -41.43
C THR A 62 -11.38 -2.05 -42.15
N LEU A 63 -11.90 -1.05 -41.42
CA LEU A 63 -12.73 0.02 -41.97
C LEU A 63 -12.14 1.38 -41.58
N HIS A 64 -11.60 2.07 -42.58
CA HIS A 64 -10.98 3.37 -42.37
C HIS A 64 -11.98 4.38 -41.79
N GLY A 65 -11.59 5.08 -40.72
CA GLY A 65 -12.40 6.12 -40.08
C GLY A 65 -13.57 5.62 -39.24
N VAL A 66 -13.78 4.30 -39.12
CA VAL A 66 -14.88 3.73 -38.34
C VAL A 66 -14.41 3.35 -36.94
N PRO A 67 -15.08 3.80 -35.86
CA PRO A 67 -14.78 3.33 -34.51
C PRO A 67 -14.98 1.81 -34.37
N LEU A 68 -14.06 1.14 -33.68
CA LEU A 68 -14.12 -0.29 -33.42
C LEU A 68 -15.42 -0.68 -32.73
N SER A 69 -15.91 0.14 -31.80
CA SER A 69 -17.19 -0.06 -31.10
C SER A 69 -18.36 -0.23 -32.06
N LEU A 70 -18.45 0.60 -33.10
CA LEU A 70 -19.53 0.53 -34.09
C LEU A 70 -19.45 -0.75 -34.92
N LEU A 71 -18.24 -1.21 -35.25
CA LEU A 71 -18.04 -2.49 -35.93
C LEU A 71 -18.43 -3.67 -35.02
N LEU A 72 -18.03 -3.63 -33.75
CA LEU A 72 -18.40 -4.66 -32.77
C LEU A 72 -19.92 -4.76 -32.58
N ASP A 73 -20.63 -3.63 -32.57
CA ASP A 73 -22.10 -3.61 -32.49
C ASP A 73 -22.76 -4.25 -33.70
N LYS A 74 -22.19 -4.06 -34.91
CA LYS A 74 -22.66 -4.75 -36.12
C LYS A 74 -22.42 -6.25 -36.03
N ILE A 75 -21.21 -6.67 -35.69
CA ILE A 75 -20.86 -8.10 -35.57
C ILE A 75 -21.74 -8.76 -34.50
N LYS A 76 -22.00 -8.09 -33.39
CA LYS A 76 -22.88 -8.60 -32.33
C LYS A 76 -24.32 -8.84 -32.82
N LYS A 77 -24.84 -7.98 -33.70
CA LYS A 77 -26.17 -8.17 -34.32
C LYS A 77 -26.16 -9.38 -35.25
N GLU A 78 -25.12 -9.55 -36.06
CA GLU A 78 -24.97 -10.72 -36.94
C GLU A 78 -24.88 -12.03 -36.16
N ILE A 79 -24.12 -12.05 -35.04
CA ILE A 79 -24.05 -13.22 -34.16
C ILE A 79 -25.41 -13.57 -33.57
N PHE A 80 -26.21 -12.56 -33.19
CA PHE A 80 -27.57 -12.78 -32.71
C PHE A 80 -28.46 -13.44 -33.76
N LEU A 81 -28.36 -13.01 -35.03
CA LEU A 81 -29.08 -13.63 -36.15
C LEU A 81 -28.59 -15.07 -36.40
N LEU A 82 -27.28 -15.29 -36.40
CA LEU A 82 -26.68 -16.62 -36.56
C LEU A 82 -27.16 -17.60 -35.48
N LYS A 83 -27.31 -17.12 -34.23
CA LYS A 83 -27.84 -17.92 -33.13
C LYS A 83 -29.25 -18.44 -33.41
N GLN A 84 -30.14 -17.59 -33.92
CA GLN A 84 -31.50 -17.99 -34.31
C GLN A 84 -31.50 -19.03 -35.45
N ILE A 85 -30.59 -18.89 -36.41
CA ILE A 85 -30.45 -19.85 -37.51
C ILE A 85 -29.98 -21.20 -36.99
N CYS A 86 -28.99 -21.24 -36.08
CA CYS A 86 -28.52 -22.48 -35.46
C CYS A 86 -29.60 -23.20 -34.65
N GLU A 87 -30.55 -22.48 -34.04
CA GLU A 87 -31.70 -23.08 -33.34
C GLU A 87 -32.67 -23.79 -34.30
N SER A 88 -32.73 -23.38 -35.56
CA SER A 88 -33.61 -23.94 -36.59
C SER A 88 -32.98 -25.05 -37.45
N ALA A 89 -31.70 -25.37 -37.23
CA ALA A 89 -30.99 -26.37 -38.02
C ALA A 89 -31.36 -27.81 -37.60
N TYR A 90 -31.38 -28.74 -38.55
CA TYR A 90 -31.81 -30.13 -38.33
C TYR A 90 -30.66 -31.07 -37.91
N ASP A 91 -29.41 -30.69 -38.12
CA ASP A 91 -28.25 -31.55 -37.85
C ASP A 91 -27.54 -31.15 -36.54
N HIS A 92 -27.63 -32.05 -35.55
CA HIS A 92 -27.13 -31.83 -34.20
C HIS A 92 -25.61 -31.57 -34.14
N GLU A 93 -24.82 -32.15 -35.05
CA GLU A 93 -23.35 -31.96 -35.03
C GLU A 93 -22.97 -30.54 -35.48
N TYR A 94 -23.65 -30.03 -36.52
CA TYR A 94 -23.44 -28.66 -36.99
C TYR A 94 -23.98 -27.62 -36.01
N ILE A 95 -25.06 -27.92 -35.28
CA ILE A 95 -25.57 -27.07 -34.20
C ILE A 95 -24.50 -26.88 -33.13
N LEU A 96 -23.89 -27.98 -32.66
CA LEU A 96 -22.91 -27.94 -31.57
C LEU A 96 -21.63 -27.18 -31.99
N LYS A 97 -21.15 -27.41 -33.22
CA LYS A 97 -20.03 -26.64 -33.80
C LYS A 97 -20.37 -25.15 -33.97
N GLY A 98 -21.58 -24.84 -34.42
CA GLY A 98 -22.07 -23.45 -34.58
C GLY A 98 -22.10 -22.70 -33.26
N TYR A 99 -22.67 -23.31 -32.21
CA TYR A 99 -22.69 -22.72 -30.87
C TYR A 99 -21.30 -22.50 -30.28
N LYS A 100 -20.36 -23.42 -30.53
CA LYS A 100 -18.97 -23.24 -30.12
C LYS A 100 -18.36 -21.98 -30.74
N LEU A 101 -18.52 -21.80 -32.05
CA LEU A 101 -18.00 -20.62 -32.76
C LEU A 101 -18.69 -19.32 -32.32
N ILE A 102 -19.99 -19.37 -32.03
CA ILE A 102 -20.73 -18.23 -31.47
C ILE A 102 -20.14 -17.82 -30.12
N ASN A 103 -19.92 -18.78 -29.22
CA ASN A 103 -19.36 -18.50 -27.89
C ASN A 103 -17.95 -17.91 -27.99
N GLU A 104 -17.08 -18.49 -28.81
CA GLU A 104 -15.72 -17.96 -29.06
C GLU A 104 -15.78 -16.52 -29.61
N SER A 105 -16.72 -16.24 -30.51
CA SER A 105 -16.92 -14.90 -31.08
C SER A 105 -17.43 -13.90 -30.02
N GLU A 106 -18.35 -14.30 -29.14
CA GLU A 106 -18.84 -13.48 -28.05
C GLU A 106 -17.74 -13.14 -27.03
N GLU A 107 -16.88 -14.11 -26.69
CA GLU A 107 -15.71 -13.90 -25.83
C GLU A 107 -14.76 -12.85 -26.43
N LEU A 108 -14.42 -13.00 -27.71
CA LEU A 108 -13.56 -12.06 -28.45
C LEU A 108 -14.16 -10.64 -28.46
N ILE A 109 -15.46 -10.52 -28.74
CA ILE A 109 -16.15 -9.23 -28.71
C ILE A 109 -16.09 -8.59 -27.32
N ASN A 110 -16.29 -9.39 -26.26
CA ASN A 110 -16.26 -8.87 -24.89
C ASN A 110 -14.85 -8.39 -24.48
N ILE A 111 -13.80 -9.02 -24.98
CA ILE A 111 -12.42 -8.54 -24.82
C ILE A 111 -12.23 -7.21 -25.54
N LEU A 112 -12.70 -7.11 -26.79
CA LEU A 112 -12.53 -5.93 -27.64
C LEU A 112 -13.36 -4.71 -27.20
N LYS A 113 -14.53 -4.91 -26.57
CA LYS A 113 -15.34 -3.82 -26.02
C LYS A 113 -14.58 -2.98 -24.99
N LYS A 114 -13.59 -3.56 -24.29
CA LYS A 114 -12.77 -2.86 -23.29
C LYS A 114 -11.58 -2.11 -23.91
N CYS A 115 -11.39 -2.16 -25.23
CA CYS A 115 -10.25 -1.50 -25.87
C CYS A 115 -10.30 0.02 -25.75
N ASP A 116 -11.46 0.64 -25.94
CA ASP A 116 -11.61 2.09 -25.78
C ASP A 116 -11.22 2.53 -24.37
N SER A 117 -11.79 1.89 -23.33
CA SER A 117 -11.49 2.25 -21.95
C SER A 117 -10.03 2.01 -21.57
N LYS A 118 -9.42 0.91 -22.04
CA LYS A 118 -7.99 0.64 -21.83
C LYS A 118 -7.10 1.68 -22.51
N LEU A 119 -7.42 2.07 -23.74
CA LEU A 119 -6.67 3.09 -24.48
C LEU A 119 -6.79 4.45 -23.79
N GLN A 120 -8.01 4.85 -23.43
CA GLN A 120 -8.28 6.08 -22.70
C GLN A 120 -7.55 6.11 -21.36
N GLN A 121 -7.57 5.01 -20.61
CA GLN A 121 -6.85 4.89 -19.35
C GLN A 121 -5.34 5.00 -19.54
N TYR A 122 -4.76 4.31 -20.53
CA TYR A 122 -3.33 4.35 -20.80
C TYR A 122 -2.86 5.76 -21.15
N LEU A 123 -3.58 6.44 -22.06
CA LEU A 123 -3.26 7.82 -22.44
C LEU A 123 -3.42 8.79 -21.27
N SER A 124 -4.48 8.63 -20.47
CA SER A 124 -4.72 9.46 -19.29
C SER A 124 -3.61 9.29 -18.27
N ILE A 125 -3.27 8.04 -17.90
CA ILE A 125 -2.20 7.74 -16.96
C ILE A 125 -0.87 8.31 -17.45
N SER A 126 -0.51 8.06 -18.71
CA SER A 126 0.76 8.54 -19.28
C SER A 126 0.89 10.06 -19.22
N ASN A 127 -0.21 10.78 -19.39
CA ASN A 127 -0.21 12.24 -19.33
C ASN A 127 -0.29 12.77 -17.89
N ILE A 128 -1.04 12.10 -17.01
CA ILE A 128 -1.19 12.49 -15.60
C ILE A 128 0.12 12.29 -14.82
N THR A 129 0.85 11.20 -15.05
CA THR A 129 1.96 10.81 -14.17
C THR A 129 3.03 11.91 -13.99
N PRO A 130 3.49 12.62 -15.03
CA PRO A 130 4.41 13.74 -14.85
C PRO A 130 3.88 14.87 -13.96
N HIS A 131 2.57 15.15 -14.00
CA HIS A 131 1.96 16.16 -13.14
C HIS A 131 1.93 15.71 -11.68
N LEU A 132 1.59 14.45 -11.43
CA LEU A 132 1.63 13.87 -10.09
C LEU A 132 3.04 13.96 -9.47
N ILE A 133 4.08 13.64 -10.23
CA ILE A 133 5.48 13.72 -9.77
C ILE A 133 5.85 15.16 -9.40
N LYS A 134 5.40 16.15 -10.20
CA LYS A 134 5.64 17.56 -9.91
C LYS A 134 4.94 18.01 -8.63
N LEU A 135 3.70 17.58 -8.39
CA LEU A 135 2.97 17.89 -7.16
C LEU A 135 3.63 17.24 -5.93
N GLU A 136 4.05 15.98 -6.05
CA GLU A 136 4.78 15.29 -4.99
C GLU A 136 6.10 16.01 -4.64
N SER A 137 6.87 16.39 -5.66
CA SER A 137 8.11 17.16 -5.47
C SER A 137 7.85 18.55 -4.87
N ALA A 138 6.72 19.19 -5.19
CA ALA A 138 6.34 20.46 -4.58
C ALA A 138 6.05 20.30 -3.08
N ILE A 139 5.38 19.22 -2.67
CA ILE A 139 5.19 18.90 -1.26
C ILE A 139 6.55 18.66 -0.59
N ASP A 140 7.43 17.87 -1.19
CA ASP A 140 8.75 17.58 -0.59
C ASP A 140 9.56 18.86 -0.37
N LYS A 141 9.55 19.77 -1.36
CA LYS A 141 10.19 21.10 -1.24
C LYS A 141 9.54 21.97 -0.17
N TYR A 142 8.22 21.93 -0.05
CA TYR A 142 7.51 22.66 0.99
C TYR A 142 7.92 22.16 2.37
N VAL A 143 7.91 20.84 2.59
CA VAL A 143 8.30 20.22 3.88
C VAL A 143 9.76 20.52 4.22
N THR A 144 10.68 20.59 3.25
CA THR A 144 12.08 20.94 3.54
C THR A 144 12.30 22.42 3.86
N ASN A 145 11.44 23.30 3.34
CA ASN A 145 11.62 24.75 3.48
C ASN A 145 10.80 25.35 4.63
N VAL A 146 9.71 24.72 5.01
CA VAL A 146 8.92 25.17 6.16
C VAL A 146 9.62 24.73 7.43
N GLU A 147 10.11 25.69 8.20
CA GLU A 147 10.55 25.50 9.57
C GLU A 147 9.35 25.13 10.46
N LEU A 148 8.80 23.93 10.29
CA LEU A 148 7.69 23.39 11.09
C LEU A 148 8.09 23.20 12.57
N LEU A 149 9.37 23.35 12.87
CA LEU A 149 9.87 23.46 14.23
C LEU A 149 10.19 24.92 14.49
N PRO A 150 9.59 25.54 15.51
CA PRO A 150 10.44 26.31 16.39
C PRO A 150 11.49 25.31 16.84
N THR A 151 12.73 25.44 16.39
CA THR A 151 13.89 25.17 17.25
C THR A 151 13.86 26.17 18.41
N LYS A 152 12.72 26.27 19.12
CA LYS A 152 12.80 26.33 20.55
C LYS A 152 13.56 25.05 20.88
N LYS A 153 14.87 25.20 21.10
CA LYS A 153 15.46 24.66 22.31
C LYS A 153 14.39 24.90 23.37
N SER A 154 13.51 23.92 23.58
CA SER A 154 12.95 23.75 24.88
C SER A 154 14.21 23.60 25.70
N PHE A 155 14.61 24.69 26.35
CA PHE A 155 15.07 24.57 27.70
C PHE A 155 13.96 23.77 28.37
N LEU A 156 14.08 22.44 28.30
CA LEU A 156 13.39 21.52 29.17
C LEU A 156 13.67 22.11 30.56
N PRO A 157 12.69 22.76 31.20
CA PRO A 157 12.85 23.03 32.61
C PRO A 157 12.80 21.63 33.21
N ASP A 158 13.93 21.24 33.77
CA ASP A 158 14.09 20.10 34.66
C ASP A 158 14.09 18.69 34.05
N LEU A 159 15.26 18.35 33.48
CA LEU A 159 15.91 17.05 33.74
C LEU A 159 15.88 16.64 35.23
N ASN A 160 15.70 17.60 36.14
CA ASN A 160 15.48 17.37 37.56
C ASN A 160 14.20 16.57 37.86
N ILE A 161 13.14 16.60 37.04
CA ILE A 161 11.93 15.78 37.31
C ILE A 161 12.26 14.30 37.11
N PHE A 162 12.96 13.95 36.05
CA PHE A 162 13.42 12.58 35.83
C PHE A 162 14.42 12.14 36.90
N SER A 163 15.32 13.04 37.32
CA SER A 163 16.21 12.77 38.46
C SER A 163 15.40 12.53 39.75
N LEU A 164 14.41 13.36 40.05
CA LEU A 164 13.59 13.26 41.25
C LEU A 164 12.78 11.95 41.25
N VAL A 165 12.16 11.60 40.12
CA VAL A 165 11.41 10.34 39.95
C VAL A 165 12.35 9.14 40.08
N ALA A 166 13.52 9.18 39.44
CA ALA A 166 14.52 8.12 39.58
C ALA A 166 14.94 7.94 41.04
N LYS A 167 15.23 9.03 41.77
CA LYS A 167 15.61 9.00 43.19
C LYS A 167 14.51 8.52 44.12
N LEU A 168 13.24 8.75 43.75
CA LEU A 168 12.08 8.22 44.46
C LEU A 168 11.94 6.71 44.24
N LEU A 169 12.11 6.26 42.99
CA LEU A 169 12.02 4.85 42.61
C LEU A 169 13.18 4.01 43.13
N THR A 170 14.38 4.59 43.24
CA THR A 170 15.56 3.93 43.83
C THR A 170 15.59 4.00 45.36
N GLY A 171 14.66 4.74 45.98
CA GLY A 171 14.63 4.94 47.43
C GLY A 171 15.74 5.86 47.96
N GLU A 172 16.53 6.49 47.09
CA GLU A 172 17.61 7.41 47.45
C GLU A 172 17.10 8.58 48.33
N LEU A 173 15.91 9.11 48.02
CA LEU A 173 15.25 10.16 48.81
C LEU A 173 14.71 9.67 50.17
N LEU A 174 14.61 8.35 50.36
CA LEU A 174 14.15 7.70 51.59
C LEU A 174 15.32 7.21 52.46
N GLY A 175 16.56 7.57 52.12
CA GLY A 175 17.76 7.25 52.88
C GLY A 175 18.35 5.86 52.59
N TYR A 176 17.90 5.19 51.52
CA TYR A 176 18.54 3.95 51.06
C TYR A 176 19.84 4.29 50.32
N GLU A 177 20.96 3.72 50.76
CA GLU A 177 22.23 3.83 50.03
C GLU A 177 22.08 3.17 48.65
N SER A 178 22.53 3.87 47.61
CA SER A 178 22.54 3.33 46.25
C SER A 178 23.40 2.08 46.21
N ILE A 179 22.80 0.93 45.91
CA ILE A 179 23.53 -0.32 45.72
C ILE A 179 24.32 -0.18 44.41
N ASP A 180 25.65 -0.35 44.47
CA ASP A 180 26.50 -0.33 43.27
C ASP A 180 25.95 -1.33 42.24
N PRO A 181 25.58 -0.89 41.02
CA PRO A 181 25.08 -1.77 39.98
C PRO A 181 26.04 -2.93 39.67
N ASN A 182 27.35 -2.70 39.82
CA ASN A 182 28.35 -3.74 39.60
C ASN A 182 28.27 -4.84 40.67
N TYR A 183 27.90 -4.50 41.90
CA TYR A 183 27.74 -5.47 42.99
C TYR A 183 26.54 -6.40 42.73
N VAL A 184 25.40 -5.84 42.29
CA VAL A 184 24.20 -6.62 41.93
C VAL A 184 24.48 -7.56 40.75
N LEU A 185 25.24 -7.07 39.75
CA LEU A 185 25.62 -7.89 38.60
C LEU A 185 26.57 -9.04 38.99
N ILE A 186 27.47 -8.83 39.94
CA ILE A 186 28.38 -9.88 40.45
C ILE A 186 27.61 -10.94 41.24
N GLU A 187 26.66 -10.55 42.09
CA GLU A 187 25.83 -11.52 42.84
C GLU A 187 24.96 -12.38 41.92
N ASN A 188 24.43 -11.79 40.85
CA ASN A 188 23.53 -12.46 39.92
C ASN A 188 24.24 -13.11 38.73
N MET A 189 25.58 -13.12 38.71
CA MET A 189 26.33 -13.91 37.72
C MET A 189 26.04 -15.40 37.93
N PRO A 190 25.62 -16.14 36.88
CA PRO A 190 25.34 -17.56 37.00
C PRO A 190 26.61 -18.31 37.39
N LYS A 191 26.65 -18.83 38.63
CA LYS A 191 27.76 -19.63 39.14
C LYS A 191 27.92 -20.88 38.26
N LYS A 192 29.16 -21.18 37.83
CA LYS A 192 29.46 -22.37 37.02
C LYS A 192 28.87 -23.62 37.68
N PRO A 193 28.12 -24.47 36.94
CA PRO A 193 27.59 -25.70 37.50
C PRO A 193 28.73 -26.64 37.90
N VAL A 194 28.73 -27.08 39.16
CA VAL A 194 29.64 -28.12 39.66
C VAL A 194 28.98 -29.46 39.41
N PHE A 195 29.54 -30.25 38.48
CA PHE A 195 29.05 -31.60 38.21
C PHE A 195 29.58 -32.56 39.28
N ILE A 196 28.68 -33.05 40.15
CA ILE A 196 28.99 -34.10 41.12
C ILE A 196 28.73 -35.45 40.46
N ILE A 197 29.79 -36.15 40.06
CA ILE A 197 29.71 -37.52 39.54
C ILE A 197 29.81 -38.50 40.72
N LYS A 198 28.71 -39.19 41.05
CA LYS A 198 28.68 -40.22 42.09
C LYS A 198 29.27 -41.51 41.56
N ASN A 199 30.50 -41.85 41.97
CA ASN A 199 31.15 -43.14 41.66
C ASN A 199 30.47 -44.29 42.41
N VAL A 200 29.39 -44.85 41.85
CA VAL A 200 28.77 -46.09 42.35
C VAL A 200 29.55 -47.28 41.82
N LYS A 201 30.56 -47.74 42.56
CA LYS A 201 31.14 -49.08 42.35
C LYS A 201 30.06 -50.12 42.68
N ARG A 202 29.45 -50.71 41.65
CA ARG A 202 28.53 -51.85 41.79
C ARG A 202 29.26 -53.02 42.45
N LYS A 203 28.90 -53.38 43.68
CA LYS A 203 29.22 -54.70 44.23
C LYS A 203 28.27 -55.70 43.57
N THR A 204 28.83 -56.59 42.74
CA THR A 204 28.17 -57.77 42.20
C THR A 204 27.82 -58.72 43.35
N ILE A 205 26.53 -58.86 43.66
CA ILE A 205 26.02 -59.97 44.45
C ILE A 205 25.49 -60.97 43.41
N TYR A 206 26.21 -62.09 43.26
CA TYR A 206 25.73 -63.24 42.47
C TYR A 206 24.58 -63.91 43.23
N PRO A 207 23.44 -64.20 42.59
CA PRO A 207 22.44 -65.08 43.18
C PRO A 207 22.93 -66.52 43.07
N TYR A 208 23.19 -67.14 44.22
CA TYR A 208 23.42 -68.56 44.36
C TYR A 208 22.05 -69.26 44.33
N TYR A 209 21.85 -70.18 43.38
CA TYR A 209 20.69 -71.07 43.32
C TYR A 209 21.03 -72.38 44.06
N PRO A 210 20.30 -72.77 45.12
CA PRO A 210 20.29 -74.14 45.59
C PRO A 210 19.27 -74.96 44.77
N THR A 211 19.68 -76.18 44.41
CA THR A 211 18.87 -77.29 43.91
C THR A 211 17.76 -77.71 44.86
#